data_AF-A0A7V4MES8-F1
#
_entry.id   AF-A0A7V4MES8-F1
#
_cell.length_a   1.000
_cell.length_b   1.000
_cell.length_c   1.000
_cell.angle_alpha   90.00
_cell.angle_beta   90.00
_cell.angle_gamma   90.00
#
_symmetry.space_group_name_H-M   'P 1'
#
loop_
_entity.id
_entity.type
_entity.pdbx_description
1 polymer ?
#
loop_
_entity_poly.entity_id
_entity_poly.type
_entity_poly.pdbx_seq_one_letter_code
_entity_poly.pdbx_strand_id
1 'polypeptide(L)' 'MKQRAHISNAAKARSWARRLTMRVGKVLAAHPHADPDNVRHTLILLEQPPLERLQRSLIRGRATAIFRK' A
#
# COMPACT_ATOMS: atom_id res chain seq x y z
N MET A 1 27.39 15.02 -2.31
CA MET A 1 26.76 13.91 -1.54
C MET A 1 25.24 13.78 -1.76
N LYS A 2 24.46 14.87 -1.81
CA LYS A 2 22.98 14.84 -1.94
C LYS A 2 22.44 14.10 -3.19
N GLN A 3 23.12 14.22 -4.34
CA GLN A 3 22.66 13.61 -5.61
C GLN A 3 22.73 12.07 -5.61
N ARG A 4 23.76 11.48 -4.98
CA ARG A 4 23.88 10.01 -4.83
C ARG A 4 22.79 9.42 -3.94
N ALA A 5 22.39 10.14 -2.88
CA ALA A 5 21.29 9.73 -1.99
C ALA A 5 19.92 9.74 -2.70
N HIS A 6 19.71 10.68 -3.64
CA HIS A 6 18.46 10.75 -4.41
C HIS A 6 18.32 9.58 -5.39
N ILE A 7 19.41 9.20 -6.06
CA ILE A 7 19.44 8.06 -6.99
C ILE A 7 19.24 6.73 -6.23
N SER A 8 19.85 6.59 -5.04
CA SER A 8 19.68 5.39 -4.23
C SER A 8 18.24 5.23 -3.71
N ASN A 9 17.58 6.32 -3.35
CA ASN A 9 16.15 6.31 -2.99
C ASN A 9 15.26 5.93 -4.16
N ALA A 10 15.53 6.42 -5.38
CA ALA A 10 14.76 6.04 -6.56
C ALA A 10 14.94 4.56 -6.94
N ALA A 11 16.13 3.99 -6.76
CA ALA A 11 16.38 2.58 -6.98
C ALA A 11 15.64 1.70 -5.96
N LYS A 12 15.66 2.10 -4.67
CA LYS A 12 14.91 1.43 -3.61
C LYS A 12 13.40 1.46 -3.87
N ALA A 13 12.86 2.63 -4.26
CA ALA A 13 11.45 2.79 -4.60
C ALA A 13 11.03 1.90 -5.78
N ARG A 14 11.85 1.83 -6.84
CA ARG A 14 11.60 0.92 -7.98
C ARG A 14 11.61 -0.55 -7.58
N SER A 15 12.59 -0.95 -6.76
CA SER A 15 12.70 -2.32 -6.26
C SER A 15 11.49 -2.70 -5.39
N TRP A 16 11.07 -1.79 -4.51
CA TRP A 16 9.87 -1.94 -3.70
C TRP A 16 8.61 -2.07 -4.57
N ALA A 17 8.42 -1.19 -5.55
CA ALA A 17 7.27 -1.22 -6.46
C ALA A 17 7.16 -2.55 -7.21
N ARG A 18 8.29 -3.08 -7.71
CA ARG A 18 8.32 -4.40 -8.37
C ARG A 18 7.87 -5.53 -7.42
N ARG A 19 8.35 -5.53 -6.17
CA ARG A 19 7.92 -6.52 -5.18
C ARG A 19 6.44 -6.41 -4.88
N LEU A 20 5.91 -5.19 -4.74
CA LEU A 20 4.49 -4.95 -4.53
C LEU A 20 3.67 -5.51 -5.69
N THR A 21 4.02 -5.18 -6.94
CA THR A 21 3.30 -5.69 -8.13
C THR A 21 3.29 -7.21 -8.19
N MET A 22 4.42 -7.87 -7.90
CA MET A 22 4.44 -9.34 -7.84
C MET A 22 3.52 -9.90 -6.76
N ARG A 23 3.48 -9.30 -5.57
CA ARG A 23 2.58 -9.73 -4.49
C ARG A 23 1.11 -9.54 -4.84
N VAL A 24 0.77 -8.42 -5.48
CA VAL A 24 -0.59 -8.18 -6.02
C VAL A 24 -0.97 -9.28 -7.00
N GLY A 25 -0.09 -9.59 -7.97
CA GLY A 25 -0.33 -10.66 -8.95
C GLY A 25 -0.57 -12.02 -8.31
N LYS A 26 0.20 -12.38 -7.27
CA LYS A 26 -0.01 -13.63 -6.52
C LYS A 26 -1.38 -13.69 -5.83
N VAL A 27 -1.81 -12.59 -5.22
CA VAL A 27 -3.11 -12.52 -4.54
C VAL A 27 -4.24 -12.62 -5.55
N LEU A 28 -4.16 -11.90 -6.67
CA LEU A 28 -5.19 -11.94 -7.72
C LEU A 28 -5.26 -13.29 -8.42
N ALA A 29 -4.13 -13.98 -8.58
CA ALA A 29 -4.13 -15.35 -9.10
C ALA A 29 -4.87 -16.34 -8.17
N ALA A 30 -4.71 -16.18 -6.85
CA ALA A 30 -5.43 -16.99 -5.86
C ALA A 30 -6.89 -16.54 -5.64
N HIS A 31 -7.18 -15.26 -5.86
CA HIS A 31 -8.49 -14.64 -5.64
C HIS A 31 -8.88 -13.75 -6.83
N PRO A 32 -9.34 -14.34 -7.94
CA PRO A 32 -9.60 -13.59 -9.19
C PRO A 32 -10.70 -12.52 -9.08
N HIS A 33 -11.60 -12.67 -8.10
CA HIS A 33 -12.70 -11.72 -7.87
C HIS A 33 -12.30 -10.53 -6.99
N ALA A 34 -11.10 -10.52 -6.43
CA ALA A 34 -10.65 -9.43 -5.59
C ALA A 34 -10.38 -8.16 -6.42
N ASP A 35 -10.78 -7.00 -5.89
CA ASP A 35 -10.49 -5.72 -6.52
C ASP A 35 -8.97 -5.42 -6.46
N PRO A 36 -8.30 -5.20 -7.62
CA PRO A 36 -6.85 -5.00 -7.67
C PRO A 36 -6.35 -3.81 -6.85
N ASP A 37 -7.13 -2.73 -6.77
CA ASP A 37 -6.74 -1.53 -6.03
C ASP A 37 -6.85 -1.75 -4.52
N ASN A 38 -7.89 -2.43 -4.05
CA ASN A 38 -8.03 -2.84 -2.67
C ASN A 38 -6.91 -3.80 -2.25
N VAL A 39 -6.52 -4.74 -3.11
CA VAL A 39 -5.38 -5.64 -2.85
C VAL A 39 -4.09 -4.84 -2.72
N ARG A 40 -3.80 -3.96 -3.68
CA ARG A 40 -2.60 -3.10 -3.66
C ARG A 40 -2.57 -2.23 -2.40
N HIS A 41 -3.66 -1.54 -2.10
CA HIS A 41 -3.77 -0.66 -0.95
C HIS A 41 -3.58 -1.42 0.37
N THR A 42 -4.21 -2.59 0.51
CA THR A 42 -4.07 -3.44 1.69
C THR A 42 -2.65 -3.91 1.89
N LEU A 43 -1.96 -4.35 0.83
CA LEU A 43 -0.56 -4.78 0.93
C LEU A 43 0.37 -3.64 1.39
N ILE A 44 0.13 -2.41 0.94
CA ILE A 44 0.88 -1.23 1.41
C ILE A 44 0.60 -0.97 2.89
N LEU A 45 -0.65 -1.06 3.34
CA LEU A 45 -1.00 -0.89 4.76
C LEU A 45 -0.37 -1.95 5.65
N LEU A 46 -0.21 -3.18 5.16
CA LEU A 46 0.39 -4.28 5.93
C LEU A 46 1.89 -4.09 6.18
N GLU A 47 2.57 -3.20 5.45
CA GLU A 47 3.98 -2.84 5.72
C GLU A 47 4.14 -1.87 6.90
N GLN A 48 3.04 -1.27 7.38
CA GLN A 48 3.06 -0.36 8.51
C GLN A 48 2.95 -1.10 9.85
N PRO A 49 3.51 -0.54 10.93
CA PRO A 49 3.25 -1.02 12.29
C PRO A 49 1.74 -1.14 12.57
N PRO A 50 1.31 -2.15 13.36
CA PRO A 50 -0.11 -2.40 13.62
C PRO A 50 -0.88 -1.17 14.12
N LEU A 51 -0.26 -0.35 14.96
CA LEU A 51 -0.86 0.86 15.52
C LEU A 51 -1.13 1.92 14.42
N GLU A 52 -0.15 2.18 13.56
CA GLU A 52 -0.29 3.14 12.46
C GLU A 52 -1.37 2.69 11.47
N ARG A 53 -1.39 1.38 11.16
CA ARG A 53 -2.42 0.78 10.31
C ARG A 53 -3.82 0.98 10.88
N LEU A 54 -4.00 0.69 12.18
CA LEU A 54 -5.28 0.87 12.87
C LEU A 54 -5.73 2.34 12.84
N GLN A 55 -4.82 3.26 13.14
CA GLN A 55 -5.11 4.70 13.10
C GLN A 55 -5.59 5.14 11.71
N ARG A 56 -4.93 4.70 10.63
CA ARG A 56 -5.35 5.02 9.26
C ARG A 56 -6.73 4.44 8.92
N SER A 57 -7.01 3.21 9.31
CA SER A 57 -8.32 2.59 9.11
C SER A 57 -9.43 3.35 9.83
N LEU A 58 -9.18 3.77 11.08
CA LEU A 58 -10.13 4.57 11.86
C LEU A 58 -10.38 5.95 11.25
N ILE A 59 -9.33 6.65 10.79
CA ILE A 59 -9.45 7.94 10.09
C ILE A 59 -10.30 7.78 8.83
N ARG A 60 -10.02 6.75 8.00
CA ARG A 60 -10.79 6.47 6.80
C ARG A 60 -12.26 6.20 7.12
N GLY A 61 -12.53 5.36 8.13
CA GLY A 61 -13.90 5.07 8.57
C GLY A 61 -14.66 6.31 9.04
N ARG A 62 -14.00 7.21 9.80
CA ARG A 62 -14.58 8.49 10.21
C ARG A 62 -14.88 9.40 9.00
N ALA A 63 -13.98 9.48 8.03
CA ALA A 63 -14.21 10.27 6.81
C ALA A 63 -15.44 9.75 6.04
N THR A 64 -15.55 8.43 5.83
CA THR A 64 -16.71 7.83 5.16
C THR A 64 -18.02 8.09 5.92
N ALA A 65 -18.00 8.13 7.26
CA ALA A 65 -19.17 8.46 8.06
C ALA A 65 -19.61 9.93 7.90
N ILE A 66 -18.66 10.86 7.74
CA ILE A 66 -18.94 12.29 7.55
C ILE A 66 -19.60 12.55 6.18
N PHE A 67 -19.14 11.89 5.12
CA PHE A 67 -19.68 12.04 3.76
C PHE A 67 -20.99 11.28 3.50
N ARG A 68 -21.55 10.60 4.52
CA ARG A 68 -22.83 9.88 4.44
C ARG A 68 -24.02 10.63 5.05
N LYS A 69 -23.84 11.88 5.45
CA LYS A 69 -24.94 12.81 5.78
C LYS A 69 -25.44 13.50 4.53
#